data_AF-A0A972LT69-F1
#
_entry.id   AF-A0A972LT69-F1
#
_cell.length_a   1.000
_cell.length_b   1.000
_cell.length_c   1.000
_cell.angle_alpha   90.00
_cell.angle_beta   90.00
_cell.angle_gamma   90.00
#
_symmetry.space_group_name_H-M   'P 1'
#
loop_
_entity.id
_entity.type
_entity.pdbx_description
1 polymer ?
#
loop_
_entity_poly.entity_id
_entity_poly.type
_entity_poly.pdbx_seq_one_letter_code
_entity_poly.pdbx_strand_id
1 'polypeptide(L)'
;MNAPKTLPLCCLALLASALSATAWAQQEEAATLSLAEAALRGPAVASVLEMPRDTPTKQLGAIFTLLDLGEADVAEALWKDFSGDELEGDVQAALVKKFGVARFLKLARREGSGETASELDGARRFAESCLQAAAKQRRDPQRLTKLIGKLSDPAAEVRQAARSDIAVVGDAGAIACLEALAQATDTQLRTELMLTLARMRPAVEPMLIAALADGRGQFRRDVIELTGYLHLQDAVPWL
;
A
#
# COMPACT_ATOMS: atom_id res chain seq x y z
N MET A 1 72.54 19.53 9.72
CA MET A 1 72.09 18.12 9.75
C MET A 1 71.20 17.92 10.95
N ASN A 2 69.89 17.79 10.76
CA ASN A 2 68.99 17.03 11.65
C ASN A 2 67.67 16.79 10.89
N ALA A 3 67.39 15.52 10.61
CA ALA A 3 66.23 15.06 9.87
C ALA A 3 64.97 15.04 10.76
N PRO A 4 63.76 15.26 10.21
CA PRO A 4 62.52 15.05 10.93
C PRO A 4 62.20 13.55 11.05
N LYS A 5 61.89 13.09 12.26
CA LYS A 5 61.35 11.76 12.53
C LYS A 5 59.88 11.72 12.10
N THR A 6 59.57 10.92 11.09
CA THR A 6 58.20 10.55 10.71
C THR A 6 57.63 9.58 11.75
N LEU A 7 56.54 9.97 12.42
CA LEU A 7 55.69 9.03 13.16
C LEU A 7 54.76 8.29 12.16
N PRO A 8 54.47 7.00 12.36
CA PRO A 8 53.76 6.18 11.38
C PRO A 8 52.27 6.50 11.38
N LEU A 9 51.73 6.71 10.18
CA LEU A 9 50.31 6.97 9.87
C LEU A 9 49.35 5.82 10.30
N CYS A 10 49.87 4.68 10.75
CA CYS A 10 49.07 3.48 11.07
C CYS A 10 48.35 3.55 12.43
N CYS A 11 48.75 4.41 13.37
CA CYS A 11 48.10 4.46 14.69
C CYS A 11 46.78 5.28 14.69
N LEU A 12 46.57 6.18 13.72
CA LEU A 12 45.38 7.03 13.67
C LEU A 12 44.13 6.32 13.11
N ALA A 13 44.31 5.27 12.28
CA ALA A 13 43.20 4.49 11.74
C ALA A 13 42.62 3.46 12.74
N LEU A 14 43.44 2.98 13.68
CA LEU A 14 43.02 2.03 14.73
C LEU A 14 42.24 2.72 15.88
N LEU A 15 42.48 4.01 16.13
CA LEU A 15 41.74 4.78 17.15
C LEU A 15 40.35 5.19 16.65
N ALA A 16 40.20 5.55 15.38
CA ALA A 16 38.90 5.92 14.80
C ALA A 16 37.90 4.75 14.77
N SER A 17 38.38 3.53 14.50
CA SER A 17 37.55 2.32 14.45
C SER A 17 37.10 1.83 15.84
N ALA A 18 37.90 2.04 16.88
CA ALA A 18 37.52 1.70 18.26
C ALA A 18 36.42 2.63 18.82
N LEU A 19 36.46 3.92 18.48
CA LEU A 19 35.46 4.92 18.89
C LEU A 19 34.08 4.64 18.28
N SER A 20 34.02 4.19 17.03
CA SER A 20 32.77 3.82 16.35
C SER A 20 32.11 2.58 16.98
N ALA A 21 32.91 1.59 17.37
CA ALA A 21 32.41 0.37 18.01
C ALA A 21 31.87 0.63 19.42
N THR A 22 32.54 1.48 20.21
CA THR A 22 32.04 1.85 21.55
C THR A 22 30.78 2.71 21.49
N ALA A 23 30.68 3.61 20.50
CA ALA A 23 29.49 4.44 20.31
C ALA A 23 28.27 3.60 19.90
N TRP A 24 28.46 2.63 19.00
CA TRP A 24 27.40 1.68 18.63
C TRP A 24 26.95 0.84 19.83
N ALA A 25 27.89 0.24 20.57
CA ALA A 25 27.58 -0.59 21.73
C ALA A 25 26.84 0.21 22.83
N GLN A 26 27.24 1.46 23.09
CA GLN A 26 26.54 2.33 24.05
C GLN A 26 25.14 2.75 23.58
N GLN A 27 24.93 2.92 22.27
CA GLN A 27 23.64 3.29 21.72
C GLN A 27 22.65 2.11 21.73
N GLU A 28 23.15 0.90 21.48
CA GLU A 28 22.38 -0.36 21.56
C GLU A 28 22.02 -0.71 23.01
N GLU A 29 22.95 -0.49 23.96
CA GLU A 29 22.72 -0.67 25.40
C GLU A 29 21.74 0.40 25.95
N ALA A 30 21.82 1.65 25.50
CA ALA A 30 20.88 2.69 25.90
C ALA A 30 19.46 2.46 25.34
N ALA A 31 19.33 1.98 24.10
CA ALA A 31 18.03 1.65 23.50
C ALA A 31 17.36 0.47 24.21
N THR A 32 18.13 -0.58 24.56
CA THR A 32 17.60 -1.74 25.28
C THR A 32 17.15 -1.40 26.70
N LEU A 33 17.89 -0.54 27.42
CA LEU A 33 17.48 -0.03 28.73
C LEU A 33 16.20 0.82 28.64
N SER A 34 16.09 1.69 27.63
CA SER A 34 14.89 2.50 27.39
C SER A 34 13.63 1.66 27.13
N LEU A 35 13.76 0.58 26.34
CA LEU A 35 12.64 -0.34 26.10
C LEU A 35 12.27 -1.16 27.34
N ALA A 36 13.25 -1.55 28.16
CA ALA A 36 12.99 -2.24 29.43
C ALA A 36 12.25 -1.32 30.43
N GLU A 37 12.60 -0.04 30.48
CA GLU A 37 11.89 0.97 31.27
C GLU A 37 10.46 1.20 30.75
N ALA A 38 10.29 1.24 29.42
CA ALA A 38 8.97 1.33 28.80
C ALA A 38 8.06 0.15 29.16
N ALA A 39 8.59 -1.06 29.29
CA ALA A 39 7.83 -2.24 29.69
C ALA A 39 7.22 -2.10 31.11
N LEU A 40 7.83 -1.32 32.00
CA LEU A 40 7.32 -1.08 33.35
C LEU A 40 6.11 -0.14 33.39
N ARG A 41 5.83 0.60 32.32
CA ARG A 41 4.71 1.56 32.24
C ARG A 41 3.34 0.86 32.25
N GLY A 42 3.28 -0.41 31.84
CA GLY A 42 2.08 -1.20 31.98
C GLY A 42 2.13 -2.58 31.31
N PRO A 43 1.24 -3.49 31.70
CA PRO A 43 1.25 -4.88 31.21
C PRO A 43 0.98 -4.99 29.70
N ALA A 44 0.22 -4.05 29.13
CA ALA A 44 -0.04 -4.02 27.69
C ALA A 44 1.22 -3.67 26.89
N VAL A 45 2.02 -2.72 27.38
CA VAL A 45 3.28 -2.31 26.74
C VAL A 45 4.32 -3.44 26.86
N ALA A 46 4.47 -4.03 28.05
CA ALA A 46 5.33 -5.19 28.26
C ALA A 46 5.00 -6.34 27.29
N SER A 47 3.71 -6.69 27.16
CA SER A 47 3.27 -7.76 26.27
C SER A 47 3.66 -7.51 24.81
N VAL A 48 3.55 -6.27 24.32
CA VAL A 48 3.94 -5.92 22.94
C VAL A 48 5.46 -5.99 22.76
N LEU A 49 6.23 -5.56 23.76
CA LEU A 49 7.70 -5.57 23.72
C LEU A 49 8.28 -6.99 23.85
N GLU A 50 7.58 -7.92 24.49
CA GLU A 50 7.95 -9.34 24.57
C GLU A 50 7.66 -10.13 23.29
N MET A 51 6.72 -9.66 22.44
CA MET A 51 6.37 -10.36 21.21
C MET A 51 7.54 -10.39 20.21
N PRO A 52 7.76 -11.53 19.51
CA PRO A 52 8.79 -11.62 18.47
C PRO A 52 8.57 -10.61 17.35
N ARG A 53 9.66 -9.96 16.91
CA ARG A 53 9.70 -8.94 15.84
C ARG A 53 10.60 -9.37 14.67
N ASP A 54 10.54 -10.65 14.31
CA ASP A 54 11.35 -11.34 13.29
C ASP A 54 10.88 -11.11 11.84
N THR A 55 9.73 -10.46 11.64
CA THR A 55 9.20 -10.18 10.29
C THR A 55 8.70 -8.73 10.20
N PRO A 56 8.70 -8.11 9.01
CA PRO A 56 8.16 -6.76 8.83
C PRO A 56 6.71 -6.61 9.28
N THR A 57 5.91 -7.67 9.13
CA THR A 57 4.52 -7.68 9.61
C THR A 57 4.46 -7.62 11.13
N LYS A 58 5.28 -8.38 11.84
CA LYS A 58 5.29 -8.38 13.31
C LYS A 58 5.87 -7.08 13.87
N GLN A 59 6.95 -6.57 13.27
CA GLN A 59 7.54 -5.27 13.61
C GLN A 59 6.51 -4.14 13.51
N LEU A 60 5.89 -4.00 12.34
CA LEU A 60 4.89 -2.95 12.10
C LEU A 60 3.62 -3.14 12.95
N GLY A 61 3.25 -4.40 13.23
CA GLY A 61 2.16 -4.72 14.15
C GLY A 61 2.41 -4.23 15.57
N ALA A 62 3.63 -4.41 16.10
CA ALA A 62 4.03 -3.88 17.40
C ALA A 62 4.00 -2.35 17.42
N ILE A 63 4.57 -1.71 16.40
CA ILE A 63 4.56 -0.24 16.24
C ILE A 63 3.13 0.30 16.22
N PHE A 64 2.23 -0.26 15.39
CA PHE A 64 0.83 0.18 15.36
C PHE A 64 0.12 -0.03 16.70
N THR A 65 0.43 -1.11 17.41
CA THR A 65 -0.20 -1.37 18.72
C THR A 65 0.26 -0.35 19.76
N LEU A 66 1.55 -0.03 19.81
CA LEU A 66 2.08 1.01 20.70
C LEU A 66 1.52 2.40 20.38
N LEU A 67 1.37 2.73 19.09
CA LEU A 67 0.72 3.96 18.65
C LEU A 67 -0.76 4.01 19.04
N ASP A 68 -1.48 2.90 18.94
CA ASP A 68 -2.88 2.78 19.36
C ASP A 68 -3.01 2.88 20.91
N LEU A 69 -1.97 2.48 21.66
CA LEU A 69 -1.88 2.61 23.12
C LEU A 69 -1.43 4.01 23.60
N GLY A 70 -0.95 4.87 22.70
CA GLY A 70 -0.46 6.21 23.03
C GLY A 70 1.03 6.29 23.40
N GLU A 71 1.76 5.18 23.30
CA GLU A 71 3.20 5.08 23.59
C GLU A 71 4.02 5.47 22.35
N ALA A 72 3.94 6.74 21.95
CA ALA A 72 4.56 7.24 20.72
C ALA A 72 6.10 7.20 20.77
N ASP A 73 6.70 7.49 21.92
CA ASP A 73 8.15 7.44 22.14
C ASP A 73 8.70 6.00 22.04
N VAL A 74 7.96 5.03 22.55
CA VAL A 74 8.32 3.60 22.45
C VAL A 74 8.15 3.12 21.01
N ALA A 75 7.08 3.54 20.33
CA ALA A 75 6.87 3.24 18.92
C ALA A 75 7.99 3.84 18.04
N GLU A 76 8.47 5.05 18.36
CA GLU A 76 9.61 5.69 17.69
C GLU A 76 10.90 4.89 17.89
N ALA A 77 11.15 4.39 19.10
CA ALA A 77 12.31 3.54 19.36
C ALA A 77 12.29 2.28 18.48
N LEU A 78 11.14 1.60 18.39
CA LEU A 78 11.00 0.44 17.49
C LEU A 78 11.05 0.81 16.00
N TRP A 79 10.66 2.03 15.64
CA TRP A 79 10.70 2.52 14.26
C TRP A 79 12.12 2.74 13.76
N LYS A 80 13.04 3.19 14.62
CA LYS A 80 14.46 3.38 14.27
C LYS A 80 15.14 2.07 13.85
N ASP A 81 14.69 0.96 14.41
CA ASP A 81 15.16 -0.39 14.06
C ASP A 81 14.38 -1.02 12.89
N PHE A 82 13.32 -0.36 12.41
CA PHE A 82 12.48 -0.87 11.33
C PHE A 82 13.07 -0.51 9.96
N SER A 83 13.67 -1.50 9.29
CA SER A 83 14.22 -1.37 7.93
C SER A 83 13.13 -1.39 6.85
N GLY A 84 12.23 -0.39 6.86
CA GLY A 84 11.13 -0.28 5.90
C GLY A 84 11.55 0.04 4.46
N ASP A 85 12.70 0.70 4.28
CA ASP A 85 13.18 1.19 2.99
C ASP A 85 13.67 0.07 2.05
N GLU A 86 14.01 -1.11 2.59
CA GLU A 86 14.52 -2.25 1.81
C GLU A 86 13.41 -3.22 1.37
N LEU A 87 12.16 -2.98 1.77
CA LEU A 87 11.07 -3.92 1.49
C LEU A 87 10.65 -3.89 0.02
N GLU A 88 10.58 -5.08 -0.59
CA GLU A 88 10.05 -5.25 -1.93
C GLU A 88 8.58 -4.84 -2.03
N GLY A 89 8.15 -4.38 -3.21
CA GLY A 89 6.79 -3.88 -3.43
C GLY A 89 5.69 -4.89 -3.09
N ASP A 90 5.92 -6.19 -3.30
CA ASP A 90 4.94 -7.22 -2.94
C ASP A 90 4.75 -7.36 -1.43
N VAL A 91 5.84 -7.24 -0.66
CA VAL A 91 5.80 -7.24 0.81
C VAL A 91 5.08 -5.99 1.30
N GLN A 92 5.41 -4.83 0.75
CA GLN A 92 4.76 -3.57 1.08
C GLN A 92 3.24 -3.60 0.79
N ALA A 93 2.83 -4.13 -0.37
CA ALA A 93 1.42 -4.30 -0.71
C ALA A 93 0.71 -5.27 0.26
N ALA A 94 1.38 -6.35 0.67
CA ALA A 94 0.86 -7.31 1.64
C ALA A 94 0.66 -6.67 3.03
N LEU A 95 1.53 -5.75 3.46
CA LEU A 95 1.36 -5.01 4.71
C LEU A 95 0.10 -4.13 4.67
N VAL A 96 -0.14 -3.41 3.56
CA VAL A 96 -1.38 -2.62 3.40
C VAL A 96 -2.61 -3.52 3.42
N LYS A 97 -2.55 -4.68 2.76
CA LYS A 97 -3.65 -5.67 2.78
C LYS A 97 -3.93 -6.16 4.21
N LYS A 98 -2.89 -6.36 5.04
CA LYS A 98 -3.01 -6.87 6.41
C LYS A 98 -3.53 -5.82 7.40
N PHE A 99 -2.99 -4.60 7.33
CA PHE A 99 -3.27 -3.55 8.34
C PHE A 99 -4.30 -2.51 7.89
N GLY A 100 -4.59 -2.44 6.59
CA GLY A 100 -5.54 -1.52 6.00
C GLY A 100 -4.98 -0.13 5.73
N VAL A 101 -5.55 0.52 4.72
CA VAL A 101 -5.13 1.86 4.24
C VAL A 101 -5.16 2.92 5.34
N ALA A 102 -6.15 2.87 6.23
CA ALA A 102 -6.34 3.89 7.27
C ALA A 102 -5.14 3.99 8.24
N ARG A 103 -4.50 2.87 8.58
CA ARG A 103 -3.32 2.87 9.46
C ARG A 103 -2.11 3.50 8.78
N PHE A 104 -1.90 3.22 7.49
CA PHE A 104 -0.85 3.86 6.70
C PHE A 104 -1.08 5.37 6.52
N LEU A 105 -2.33 5.81 6.33
CA LEU A 105 -2.65 7.24 6.29
C LEU A 105 -2.47 7.94 7.65
N LYS A 106 -2.73 7.24 8.76
CA LYS A 106 -2.40 7.75 10.10
C LYS A 106 -0.89 7.85 10.28
N LEU A 107 -0.15 6.82 9.88
CA LEU A 107 1.32 6.77 9.93
C LEU A 107 1.95 7.92 9.14
N ALA A 108 1.50 8.15 7.91
CA ALA A 108 2.01 9.23 7.06
C ALA A 108 1.81 10.65 7.64
N ARG A 109 0.80 10.83 8.49
CA ARG A 109 0.50 12.12 9.15
C ARG A 109 1.30 12.35 10.42
N ARG A 110 1.97 11.33 10.96
CA ARG A 110 2.81 11.44 12.17
C ARG A 110 4.17 12.07 11.89
N GLU A 111 4.60 12.07 10.63
CA GLU A 111 5.78 12.84 10.22
C GLU A 111 5.39 14.33 10.14
N GLY A 112 5.66 15.04 11.23
CA GLY A 112 5.37 16.47 11.41
C GLY A 112 6.51 17.38 10.94
N SER A 113 6.15 18.60 10.56
CA SER A 113 7.07 19.70 10.26
C SER A 113 7.04 20.72 11.41
N GLY A 114 8.12 20.83 12.19
CA GLY A 114 8.23 21.77 13.32
C GLY A 114 9.49 21.57 14.19
N GLU A 115 9.70 22.44 15.19
CA GLU A 115 10.92 22.44 16.06
C GLU A 115 11.04 21.23 17.01
N THR A 116 10.00 20.39 17.12
CA THR A 116 10.01 19.08 17.81
C THR A 116 9.84 17.93 16.81
N ALA A 117 10.43 18.03 15.62
CA ALA A 117 10.35 17.00 14.59
C ALA A 117 11.26 15.80 14.92
N SER A 118 10.68 14.81 15.58
CA SER A 118 10.95 13.38 15.37
C SER A 118 9.84 12.65 16.09
N GLU A 119 8.90 12.07 15.36
CA GLU A 119 8.11 10.98 15.93
C GLU A 119 8.35 9.70 15.12
N LEU A 120 8.47 9.77 13.79
CA LEU A 120 8.81 8.61 12.96
C LEU A 120 9.42 9.09 11.62
N ASP A 121 10.72 9.40 11.60
CA ASP A 121 11.39 9.88 10.38
C ASP A 121 11.24 8.87 9.22
N GLY A 122 10.91 9.36 8.02
CA GLY A 122 10.65 8.54 6.84
C GLY A 122 9.32 7.77 6.82
N ALA A 123 8.48 7.85 7.86
CA ALA A 123 7.22 7.12 7.94
C ALA A 123 6.20 7.52 6.86
N ARG A 124 6.20 8.78 6.42
CA ARG A 124 5.39 9.22 5.29
C ARG A 124 5.84 8.57 4.00
N ARG A 125 7.15 8.64 3.70
CA ARG A 125 7.71 8.03 2.49
C ARG A 125 7.43 6.53 2.45
N PHE A 126 7.66 5.83 3.57
CA PHE A 126 7.35 4.41 3.69
C PHE A 126 5.87 4.12 3.46
N ALA A 127 4.98 4.89 4.10
CA ALA A 127 3.54 4.69 3.97
C ALA A 127 3.04 4.95 2.54
N GLU A 128 3.54 6.00 1.90
CA GLU A 128 3.24 6.32 0.50
C GLU A 128 3.72 5.20 -0.43
N SER A 129 4.96 4.72 -0.25
CA SER A 129 5.51 3.58 -1.00
C SER A 129 4.62 2.34 -0.87
N CYS A 130 4.20 2.01 0.35
CA CYS A 130 3.30 0.88 0.59
C CYS A 130 1.94 1.03 -0.09
N LEU A 131 1.33 2.22 0.01
CA LEU A 131 0.05 2.50 -0.63
C LEU A 131 0.15 2.48 -2.16
N GLN A 132 1.26 2.96 -2.72
CA GLN A 132 1.55 2.89 -4.16
C GLN A 132 1.73 1.46 -4.63
N ALA A 133 2.50 0.64 -3.91
CA ALA A 133 2.69 -0.77 -4.22
C ALA A 133 1.35 -1.53 -4.20
N ALA A 134 0.52 -1.31 -3.18
CA ALA A 134 -0.82 -1.88 -3.08
C ALA A 134 -1.75 -1.40 -4.22
N ALA A 135 -1.65 -0.13 -4.64
CA ALA A 135 -2.42 0.39 -5.76
C ALA A 135 -1.97 -0.24 -7.09
N LYS A 136 -0.65 -0.38 -7.31
CA LYS A 136 -0.07 -1.02 -8.49
C LYS A 136 -0.53 -2.46 -8.62
N GLN A 137 -0.46 -3.25 -7.54
CA GLN A 137 -0.90 -4.64 -7.53
C GLN A 137 -2.40 -4.78 -7.81
N ARG A 138 -3.24 -3.86 -7.30
CA ARG A 138 -4.68 -3.88 -7.58
C ARG A 138 -5.00 -3.65 -9.06
N ARG A 139 -4.19 -2.84 -9.74
CA ARG A 139 -4.32 -2.47 -11.17
C ARG A 139 -3.56 -3.42 -12.11
N ASP A 140 -2.93 -4.48 -11.59
CA ASP A 140 -2.24 -5.47 -12.41
C ASP A 140 -3.20 -6.06 -13.47
N PRO A 141 -2.89 -5.93 -14.77
CA PRO A 141 -3.70 -6.51 -15.84
C PRO A 141 -3.97 -8.00 -15.65
N GLN A 142 -2.99 -8.80 -15.20
CA GLN A 142 -3.20 -10.24 -15.01
C GLN A 142 -4.18 -10.53 -13.88
N ARG A 143 -4.15 -9.73 -12.81
CA ARG A 143 -5.12 -9.81 -11.72
C ARG A 143 -6.52 -9.43 -12.21
N LEU A 144 -6.63 -8.38 -13.01
CA LEU A 144 -7.90 -7.94 -13.60
C LEU A 144 -8.47 -8.99 -14.55
N THR A 145 -7.65 -9.61 -15.41
CA THR A 145 -8.07 -10.74 -16.27
C THR A 145 -8.62 -11.89 -15.44
N LYS A 146 -7.96 -12.26 -14.33
CA LYS A 146 -8.47 -13.31 -13.43
C LYS A 146 -9.80 -12.93 -12.78
N LEU A 147 -9.99 -11.67 -12.38
CA LEU A 147 -11.26 -11.19 -11.82
C LEU A 147 -12.37 -11.20 -12.87
N ILE A 148 -12.09 -10.75 -14.09
CA ILE A 148 -13.04 -10.78 -15.21
C ILE A 148 -13.45 -12.22 -15.52
N GLY A 149 -12.52 -13.17 -15.50
CA GLY A 149 -12.84 -14.60 -15.68
C GLY A 149 -13.83 -15.14 -14.64
N LYS A 150 -13.82 -14.61 -13.40
CA LYS A 150 -14.78 -14.98 -12.36
C LYS A 150 -16.20 -14.46 -12.61
N LEU A 151 -16.39 -13.53 -13.54
CA LEU A 151 -17.73 -13.09 -13.97
C LEU A 151 -18.49 -14.18 -14.72
N SER A 152 -17.80 -15.21 -15.21
CA SER A 152 -18.43 -16.39 -15.83
C SER A 152 -18.59 -17.56 -14.85
N ASP A 153 -18.30 -17.38 -13.56
CA ASP A 153 -18.43 -18.45 -12.57
C ASP A 153 -19.90 -18.86 -12.40
N PRO A 154 -20.23 -20.16 -12.27
CA PRO A 154 -21.62 -20.60 -12.06
C PRO A 154 -22.22 -20.07 -10.75
N ALA A 155 -21.43 -19.88 -9.69
CA ALA A 155 -21.90 -19.38 -8.40
C ALA A 155 -22.12 -17.86 -8.44
N ALA A 156 -23.32 -17.42 -8.07
CA ALA A 156 -23.69 -16.00 -8.09
C ALA A 156 -22.86 -15.17 -7.10
N GLU A 157 -22.46 -15.77 -5.98
CA GLU A 157 -21.63 -15.16 -4.94
C GLU A 157 -20.23 -14.84 -5.48
N VAL A 158 -19.65 -15.72 -6.30
CA VAL A 158 -18.34 -15.52 -6.92
C VAL A 158 -18.40 -14.39 -7.94
N ARG A 159 -19.45 -14.35 -8.77
CA ARG A 159 -19.68 -13.24 -9.70
C ARG A 159 -19.85 -11.93 -8.95
N GLN A 160 -20.66 -11.90 -7.89
CA GLN A 160 -20.88 -10.69 -7.09
C GLN A 160 -19.59 -10.18 -6.42
N ALA A 161 -18.77 -11.08 -5.88
CA ALA A 161 -17.47 -10.72 -5.32
C ALA A 161 -16.54 -10.13 -6.41
N ALA A 162 -16.48 -10.76 -7.59
CA ALA A 162 -15.69 -10.25 -8.70
C ALA A 162 -16.14 -8.85 -9.16
N ARG A 163 -17.45 -8.61 -9.29
CA ARG A 163 -17.99 -7.28 -9.62
C ARG A 163 -17.57 -6.22 -8.60
N SER A 164 -17.61 -6.57 -7.31
CA SER A 164 -17.25 -5.67 -6.23
C SER A 164 -15.75 -5.39 -6.21
N ASP A 165 -14.93 -6.42 -6.41
CA ASP A 165 -13.47 -6.30 -6.48
C ASP A 165 -13.03 -5.45 -7.68
N ILE A 166 -13.65 -5.62 -8.85
CA ILE A 166 -13.36 -4.83 -10.05
C ILE A 166 -13.78 -3.37 -9.84
N ALA A 167 -14.96 -3.13 -9.26
CA ALA A 167 -15.45 -1.78 -8.96
C ALA A 167 -14.51 -1.00 -8.02
N VAL A 168 -13.93 -1.67 -7.01
CA VAL A 168 -12.98 -1.05 -6.06
C VAL A 168 -11.65 -0.66 -6.73
N VAL A 169 -11.29 -1.26 -7.87
CA VAL A 169 -10.09 -0.85 -8.62
C VAL A 169 -10.26 0.53 -9.29
N GLY A 170 -11.51 0.95 -9.55
CA GLY A 170 -11.85 2.23 -10.18
C GLY A 170 -11.60 2.21 -11.69
N ASP A 171 -11.05 3.30 -12.22
CA ASP A 171 -10.87 3.53 -13.67
C ASP A 171 -10.18 2.35 -14.38
N ALA A 172 -9.11 1.79 -13.80
CA ALA A 172 -8.42 0.64 -14.41
C ALA A 172 -9.31 -0.61 -14.48
N GLY A 173 -10.22 -0.79 -13.52
CA GLY A 173 -11.23 -1.84 -13.57
C GLY A 173 -12.27 -1.59 -14.66
N ALA A 174 -12.72 -0.34 -14.82
CA ALA A 174 -13.66 0.06 -15.86
C ALA A 174 -13.05 -0.12 -17.27
N ILE A 175 -11.80 0.29 -17.46
CA ILE A 175 -11.05 0.10 -18.72
C ILE A 175 -11.00 -1.39 -19.06
N ALA A 176 -10.55 -2.22 -18.11
CA ALA A 176 -10.46 -3.66 -18.33
C ALA A 176 -11.83 -4.30 -18.65
N CYS A 177 -12.92 -3.82 -18.03
CA CYS A 177 -14.27 -4.27 -18.37
C CYS A 177 -14.70 -3.86 -19.79
N LEU A 178 -14.41 -2.63 -20.23
CA LEU A 178 -14.73 -2.17 -21.59
C LEU A 178 -13.92 -2.92 -22.64
N GLU A 179 -12.63 -3.13 -22.40
CA GLU A 179 -11.76 -3.95 -23.26
C GLU A 179 -12.28 -5.38 -23.36
N ALA A 180 -12.66 -6.00 -22.23
CA ALA A 180 -13.25 -7.33 -22.22
C ALA A 180 -14.60 -7.37 -22.96
N LEU A 181 -15.44 -6.34 -22.81
CA LEU A 181 -16.73 -6.24 -23.48
C LEU A 181 -16.58 -6.14 -25.01
N ALA A 182 -15.55 -5.44 -25.47
CA ALA A 182 -15.22 -5.34 -26.89
C ALA A 182 -14.87 -6.70 -27.50
N GLN A 183 -14.26 -7.60 -26.72
CA GLN A 183 -13.82 -8.93 -27.17
C GLN A 183 -14.78 -10.06 -26.81
N ALA A 184 -15.75 -9.82 -25.94
CA ALA A 184 -16.66 -10.87 -25.46
C ALA A 184 -17.55 -11.41 -26.58
N THR A 185 -17.59 -12.72 -26.74
CA THR A 185 -18.51 -13.42 -27.65
C THR A 185 -19.67 -14.06 -26.90
N ASP A 186 -19.47 -14.40 -25.62
CA ASP A 186 -20.48 -14.98 -24.75
C ASP A 186 -21.46 -13.93 -24.19
N THR A 187 -22.76 -14.21 -24.29
CA THR A 187 -23.82 -13.29 -23.86
C THR A 187 -23.84 -13.11 -22.34
N GLN A 188 -23.61 -14.18 -21.57
CA GLN A 188 -23.62 -14.09 -20.10
C GLN A 188 -22.49 -13.19 -19.60
N LEU A 189 -21.27 -13.37 -20.13
CA LEU A 189 -20.13 -12.52 -19.81
C LEU A 189 -20.40 -11.06 -20.19
N ARG A 190 -21.00 -10.79 -21.36
CA ARG A 190 -21.40 -9.43 -21.76
C ARG A 190 -22.33 -8.79 -20.73
N THR A 191 -23.38 -9.51 -20.31
CA THR A 191 -24.30 -9.02 -19.27
C THR A 191 -23.58 -8.72 -17.96
N GLU A 192 -22.71 -9.62 -17.50
CA GLU A 192 -21.99 -9.42 -16.24
C GLU A 192 -20.97 -8.26 -16.30
N LEU A 193 -20.33 -8.04 -17.46
CA LEU A 193 -19.48 -6.88 -17.70
C LEU A 193 -20.29 -5.57 -17.66
N MET A 194 -21.45 -5.52 -18.31
CA MET A 194 -22.34 -4.35 -18.27
C MET A 194 -22.86 -4.07 -16.85
N LEU A 195 -23.24 -5.10 -16.10
CA LEU A 195 -23.64 -4.97 -14.69
C LEU A 195 -22.48 -4.48 -13.81
N THR A 196 -21.24 -4.89 -14.10
CA THR A 196 -20.05 -4.39 -13.41
C THR A 196 -19.84 -2.91 -13.66
N LEU A 197 -19.88 -2.49 -14.94
CA LEU A 197 -19.75 -1.08 -15.34
C LEU A 197 -20.86 -0.22 -14.71
N ALA A 198 -22.12 -0.68 -14.71
CA ALA A 198 -23.23 0.03 -14.09
C ALA A 198 -23.02 0.36 -12.60
N ARG A 199 -22.31 -0.50 -11.85
CA ARG A 199 -22.00 -0.30 -10.42
C ARG A 199 -20.93 0.77 -10.18
N MET A 200 -20.18 1.16 -11.20
CA MET A 200 -19.10 2.13 -11.12
C MET A 200 -19.57 3.57 -11.36
N ARG A 201 -20.88 3.81 -11.38
CA ARG A 201 -21.43 5.16 -11.49
C ARG A 201 -21.09 6.04 -10.27
N PRO A 202 -20.92 7.35 -10.47
CA PRO A 202 -20.93 8.06 -11.76
C PRO A 202 -19.59 8.02 -12.50
N ALA A 203 -18.52 7.48 -11.90
CA ALA A 203 -17.15 7.54 -12.43
C ALA A 203 -16.99 6.93 -13.83
N VAL A 204 -17.78 5.90 -14.17
CA VAL A 204 -17.73 5.23 -15.48
C VAL A 204 -18.34 6.04 -16.63
N GLU A 205 -19.19 7.03 -16.33
CA GLU A 205 -20.04 7.69 -17.32
C GLU A 205 -19.25 8.36 -18.47
N PRO A 206 -18.18 9.13 -18.22
CA PRO A 206 -17.37 9.74 -19.29
C PRO A 206 -16.74 8.68 -20.22
N MET A 207 -16.39 7.52 -19.68
CA MET A 207 -15.80 6.43 -20.44
C MET A 207 -16.82 5.75 -21.35
N LEU A 208 -18.08 5.64 -20.91
CA LEU A 208 -19.17 5.13 -21.74
C LEU A 208 -19.47 6.09 -22.89
N ILE A 209 -19.45 7.40 -22.64
CA ILE A 209 -19.61 8.40 -23.71
C ILE A 209 -18.48 8.30 -24.75
N ALA A 210 -17.23 8.19 -24.30
CA ALA A 210 -16.09 7.97 -25.20
C ALA A 210 -16.24 6.64 -25.99
N ALA A 211 -16.67 5.56 -25.32
CA ALA A 211 -16.91 4.28 -25.97
C ALA A 211 -18.04 4.31 -27.01
N LEU A 212 -19.06 5.17 -26.85
CA LEU A 212 -20.09 5.39 -27.87
C LEU A 212 -19.54 6.11 -29.11
N ALA A 213 -18.65 7.08 -28.92
CA ALA A 213 -18.03 7.85 -29.98
C ALA A 213 -17.17 6.98 -30.91
N ASP A 214 -16.36 6.09 -30.34
CA ASP A 214 -15.37 5.29 -31.08
C ASP A 214 -15.83 3.85 -31.36
N GLY A 215 -16.84 3.38 -30.63
CA GLY A 215 -17.29 1.99 -30.66
C GLY A 215 -17.95 1.58 -31.98
N ARG A 216 -17.88 0.29 -32.31
CA ARG A 216 -18.53 -0.28 -33.51
C ARG A 216 -19.19 -1.63 -33.20
N GLY A 217 -20.09 -2.06 -34.08
CA GLY A 217 -20.68 -3.40 -34.05
C GLY A 217 -21.41 -3.73 -32.75
N GLN A 218 -21.22 -4.95 -32.24
CA GLN A 218 -21.87 -5.41 -31.01
C GLN A 218 -21.41 -4.62 -29.78
N PHE A 219 -20.12 -4.23 -29.70
CA PHE A 219 -19.63 -3.40 -28.61
C PHE A 219 -20.41 -2.08 -28.50
N ARG A 220 -20.60 -1.34 -29.60
CA ARG A 220 -21.40 -0.11 -29.58
C ARG A 220 -22.84 -0.37 -29.14
N ARG A 221 -23.46 -1.48 -29.58
CA ARG A 221 -24.83 -1.84 -29.16
C ARG A 221 -24.94 -2.06 -27.66
N ASP A 222 -24.01 -2.79 -27.06
CA ASP A 222 -24.00 -3.02 -25.62
C ASP A 222 -23.79 -1.71 -24.83
N VAL A 223 -22.93 -0.81 -25.31
CA VAL A 223 -22.73 0.50 -24.68
C VAL A 223 -23.99 1.38 -24.83
N ILE A 224 -24.69 1.33 -25.97
CA ILE A 224 -26.00 1.98 -26.15
C ILE A 224 -27.02 1.44 -25.15
N GLU A 225 -27.12 0.12 -25.03
CA GLU A 225 -28.03 -0.53 -24.09
C GLU A 225 -27.74 -0.09 -22.65
N LEU A 226 -26.47 -0.14 -22.25
CA LEU A 226 -26.04 0.26 -20.92
C LEU A 226 -26.31 1.74 -20.66
N THR A 227 -25.98 2.63 -21.60
CA THR A 227 -26.20 4.08 -21.43
C THR A 227 -27.68 4.45 -21.39
N GLY A 228 -28.52 3.74 -22.16
CA GLY A 228 -29.98 3.83 -22.07
C GLY A 228 -30.52 3.35 -20.72
N TYR A 229 -30.06 2.18 -20.25
CA TYR A 229 -30.42 1.63 -18.93
C TYR A 229 -30.03 2.57 -17.78
N LEU A 230 -28.88 3.23 -17.90
CA LEU A 230 -28.37 4.17 -16.90
C LEU A 230 -28.97 5.59 -17.02
N HIS A 231 -29.76 5.85 -18.06
CA HIS A 231 -30.38 7.14 -18.38
C HIS A 231 -29.38 8.29 -18.55
N LEU A 232 -28.23 8.04 -19.21
CA LEU A 232 -27.25 9.10 -19.50
C LEU A 232 -27.79 10.05 -20.58
N GLN A 233 -28.13 11.28 -20.17
CA GLN A 233 -28.59 12.31 -21.12
C GLN A 233 -27.47 12.72 -22.10
N ASP A 234 -26.23 12.76 -21.63
CA ASP A 234 -25.07 13.12 -22.47
C ASP A 234 -24.78 12.08 -23.57
N ALA A 235 -25.39 10.89 -23.52
CA ALA A 235 -25.27 9.88 -24.55
C ALA A 235 -26.15 10.15 -25.77
N VAL A 236 -27.21 10.97 -25.64
CA VAL A 236 -28.23 11.19 -26.69
C VAL A 236 -27.63 11.59 -28.06
N PRO A 237 -26.62 12.47 -28.16
CA PRO A 237 -26.01 12.81 -29.45
C PRO A 237 -25.33 11.64 -30.17
N TRP A 238 -25.12 10.52 -29.47
CA TRP A 238 -24.33 9.37 -29.91
C TRP A 238 -25.15 8.09 -30.11
N LEU A 239 -26.47 8.12 -29.90
CA LEU A 239 -27.37 6.97 -30.09
C LEU A 239 -27.82 6.89 -31.55
#